data_AF-A0ABD5K4V0-F1
#
_entry.id   AF-A0ABD5K4V0-F1
#
_cell.length_a   1.000
_cell.length_b   1.000
_cell.length_c   1.000
_cell.angle_alpha   90.00
_cell.angle_beta   90.00
_cell.angle_gamma   90.00
#
_symmetry.space_group_name_H-M   'P 1'
#
loop_
_entity.id
_entity.type
_entity.pdbx_description
1 polymer ?
#
loop_
_entity_poly.entity_id
_entity_poly.type
_entity_poly.pdbx_seq_one_letter_code
_entity_poly.pdbx_strand_id
1 'polypeptide(L)'
;MAVTLLHGTGNLICDGVDVGGVEFSIASPADGPDVIRRGKVWGNKKAVGAALNATKTELAVPEFGGFLLLDIQDLDRDGGALFTVLQPATV
;
A
#
# COMPACT_ATOMS: atom_id res chain seq x y z
N MET A 1 -19.02 -11.87 9.53
CA MET A 1 -18.06 -12.08 8.43
C MET A 1 -16.72 -11.55 8.90
N ALA A 2 -15.67 -12.37 8.85
CA ALA A 2 -14.33 -11.99 9.32
C ALA A 2 -13.51 -11.54 8.11
N VAL A 3 -13.17 -10.25 8.07
CA VAL A 3 -12.31 -9.70 7.03
C VAL A 3 -10.90 -10.21 7.23
N THR A 4 -10.37 -10.94 6.25
CA THR A 4 -8.99 -11.41 6.32
C THR A 4 -8.09 -10.26 5.85
N LEU A 5 -7.53 -9.53 6.81
CA LEU A 5 -6.61 -8.45 6.55
C LEU A 5 -5.19 -9.00 6.49
N LEU A 6 -4.57 -8.84 5.33
CA LEU A 6 -3.17 -9.13 5.16
C LEU A 6 -2.38 -7.90 5.62
N HIS A 7 -1.77 -7.99 6.80
CA HIS A 7 -0.97 -6.94 7.41
C HIS A 7 0.51 -7.27 7.33
N GLY A 8 1.35 -6.25 7.17
CA GLY A 8 2.79 -6.43 7.13
C GLY A 8 3.51 -5.10 7.09
N THR A 9 4.83 -5.16 6.91
CA THR A 9 5.69 -4.00 6.69
C THR A 9 6.34 -4.09 5.33
N GLY A 10 6.46 -2.96 4.65
CA GLY A 10 7.11 -2.85 3.35
C GLY A 10 7.74 -1.49 3.17
N ASN A 11 8.42 -1.29 2.06
CA ASN A 11 8.98 0.02 1.72
C ASN A 11 8.15 0.67 0.60
N LEU A 12 7.85 1.95 0.75
CA LEU A 12 7.27 2.72 -0.35
C LEU A 12 8.39 3.17 -1.29
N ILE A 13 8.15 2.96 -2.57
CA ILE A 13 8.97 3.43 -3.68
C ILE A 13 8.11 4.40 -4.49
N CYS A 14 8.51 5.66 -4.48
CA CYS A 14 7.82 6.73 -5.19
C CYS A 14 8.67 7.15 -6.39
N ASP A 15 8.12 7.04 -7.60
CA ASP A 15 8.81 7.39 -8.85
C ASP A 15 10.19 6.71 -9.00
N GLY A 16 10.33 5.48 -8.49
CA GLY A 16 11.57 4.70 -8.49
C GLY A 16 12.54 5.00 -7.33
N VAL A 17 12.18 5.87 -6.39
CA VAL A 17 12.97 6.21 -5.20
C VAL A 17 12.37 5.58 -3.96
N ASP A 18 13.15 4.81 -3.21
CA ASP A 18 12.74 4.32 -1.88
C ASP A 18 12.60 5.52 -0.93
N VAL A 19 11.37 5.79 -0.50
CA VAL A 19 11.04 6.90 0.42
C VAL A 19 10.98 6.44 1.88
N GLY A 20 11.07 5.12 2.11
CA GLY A 20 11.20 4.51 3.42
C GLY A 20 10.14 3.47 3.76
N GLY A 21 10.38 2.80 4.89
CA GLY A 21 9.52 1.76 5.44
C GLY A 21 8.18 2.29 5.96
N VAL A 22 7.12 1.55 5.68
CA VAL A 22 5.75 1.75 6.15
C VAL A 22 5.13 0.43 6.60
N GLU A 23 4.12 0.53 7.45
CA GLU A 23 3.20 -0.56 7.73
C GLU A 23 2.05 -0.51 6.74
N PHE A 24 1.48 -1.66 6.41
CA PHE A 24 0.32 -1.74 5.54
C PHE A 24 -0.68 -2.80 6.00
N SER A 25 -1.91 -2.65 5.54
CA SER A 25 -2.94 -3.69 5.61
C SER A 25 -3.75 -3.69 4.33
N ILE A 26 -3.93 -4.87 3.73
CA ILE A 26 -4.68 -5.07 2.49
C ILE A 26 -5.84 -6.03 2.80
N ALA A 27 -7.04 -5.66 2.37
CA ALA A 27 -8.19 -6.56 2.46
C ALA A 27 -8.03 -7.72 1.46
N SER A 28 -8.21 -8.95 1.93
CA SER A 28 -8.11 -10.13 1.09
C SER A 28 -9.31 -10.23 0.13
N PRO A 29 -9.11 -10.73 -1.10
CA PRO A 29 -10.17 -10.86 -2.08
C PRO A 29 -11.30 -11.83 -1.69
N ALA A 30 -11.11 -12.66 -0.66
CA ALA A 30 -12.13 -13.56 -0.14
C ALA A 30 -13.36 -12.82 0.44
N ASP A 31 -13.23 -11.52 0.73
CA ASP A 31 -14.25 -10.69 1.36
C ASP A 31 -15.23 -10.01 0.39
N GLY A 32 -15.10 -10.24 -0.92
CA GLY A 32 -16.07 -9.82 -1.94
C GLY A 32 -15.49 -8.94 -3.05
N PRO A 33 -16.16 -8.85 -4.21
CA PRO A 33 -15.64 -8.22 -5.44
C PRO A 33 -15.27 -6.73 -5.30
N ASP A 34 -15.92 -6.00 -4.40
CA ASP A 34 -15.67 -4.57 -4.14
C ASP A 34 -14.51 -4.29 -3.17
N VAL A 35 -14.06 -5.31 -2.42
CA VAL A 35 -13.00 -5.17 -1.39
C VAL A 35 -11.64 -5.66 -1.89
N ILE A 36 -11.65 -6.32 -3.06
CA ILE A 36 -10.45 -6.86 -3.69
C ILE A 36 -9.50 -5.69 -3.97
N ARG A 37 -8.42 -5.60 -3.19
CA ARG A 37 -7.24 -4.72 -3.39
C ARG A 37 -7.27 -3.36 -2.70
N ARG A 38 -8.21 -3.06 -1.81
CA ARG A 38 -8.08 -1.86 -0.96
C ARG A 38 -7.20 -2.13 0.24
N GLY A 39 -6.41 -1.14 0.60
CA GLY A 39 -5.55 -1.19 1.78
C GLY A 39 -5.31 0.17 2.40
N LYS A 40 -4.58 0.16 3.52
CA LYS A 40 -4.11 1.34 4.21
C LYS A 40 -2.62 1.20 4.49
N VAL A 41 -1.83 2.23 4.20
CA VAL A 41 -0.43 2.36 4.64
C VAL A 41 -0.32 3.36 5.78
N TRP A 42 0.63 3.20 6.69
CA TRP A 42 0.92 4.16 7.77
C TRP A 42 2.34 3.99 8.34
N GLY A 43 2.66 4.77 9.37
CA GLY A 43 3.94 4.72 10.09
C GLY A 43 4.85 5.89 9.73
N ASN A 44 5.29 5.97 8.47
CA ASN A 44 6.19 7.02 8.01
C ASN A 44 5.45 8.13 7.26
N LYS A 45 5.04 9.18 7.97
CA LYS A 45 4.28 10.32 7.40
C LYS A 45 4.95 10.96 6.19
N LYS A 46 6.29 11.01 6.16
CA LYS A 46 7.04 11.59 5.03
C LYS A 46 6.92 10.71 3.80
N ALA A 47 7.08 9.39 3.96
CA ALA A 47 6.93 8.42 2.89
C ALA A 47 5.50 8.40 2.35
N VAL A 48 4.50 8.39 3.24
CA VAL A 48 3.09 8.40 2.86
C VAL A 48 2.71 9.71 2.15
N GLY A 49 3.20 10.85 2.63
CA GLY A 49 2.98 12.14 1.96
C GLY A 49 3.71 12.24 0.60
N ALA A 50 4.90 11.65 0.47
CA ALA A 50 5.61 11.55 -0.80
C ALA A 50 4.81 10.71 -1.80
N ALA A 51 4.25 9.59 -1.35
CA ALA A 51 3.46 8.69 -2.17
C ALA A 51 2.15 9.32 -2.71
N LEU A 52 1.58 10.30 -2.00
CA LEU A 52 0.45 11.08 -2.48
C LEU A 52 0.82 12.05 -3.61
N ASN A 53 2.05 12.56 -3.61
CA ASN A 53 2.55 13.49 -4.63
C ASN A 53 3.29 12.79 -5.78
N ALA A 54 3.55 11.49 -5.63
CA ALA A 54 4.25 10.69 -6.60
C ALA A 54 3.36 10.39 -7.80
N THR A 55 3.96 10.30 -8.99
CA THR A 55 3.21 9.87 -10.18
C THR A 55 3.01 8.36 -10.17
N LYS A 56 4.00 7.63 -9.63
CA LYS A 56 3.97 6.18 -9.49
C LYS A 56 4.36 5.79 -8.07
N THR A 57 3.47 5.07 -7.38
CA THR A 57 3.75 4.52 -6.04
C THR A 57 3.79 3.00 -6.10
N GLU A 58 4.87 2.42 -5.60
CA GLU A 58 5.08 0.99 -5.50
C GLU A 58 5.34 0.63 -4.04
N LEU A 59 4.76 -0.47 -3.57
CA LEU A 59 5.04 -1.01 -2.25
C LEU A 59 5.87 -2.27 -2.40
N ALA A 60 7.13 -2.17 -2.01
CA ALA A 60 8.04 -3.29 -1.92
C ALA A 60 7.69 -4.10 -0.67
N VAL A 61 7.10 -5.28 -0.86
CA VAL A 61 6.78 -6.17 0.25
C VAL A 61 7.67 -7.41 0.14
N PRO A 62 8.69 -7.55 1.00
CA PRO A 62 9.62 -8.67 0.91
C PRO A 62 8.93 -10.02 1.11
N GLU A 63 7.84 -10.08 1.88
CA GLU A 63 7.05 -11.30 2.09
C GLU A 63 6.37 -11.82 0.82
N PHE A 64 6.04 -10.93 -0.14
CA PHE A 64 5.47 -11.32 -1.44
C PHE A 64 6.53 -11.43 -2.54
N GLY A 65 7.80 -11.18 -2.22
CA GLY A 65 8.90 -11.25 -3.19
C GLY A 65 8.77 -10.27 -4.36
N GLY A 66 8.02 -9.18 -4.21
CA GLY A 66 7.76 -8.26 -5.32
C GLY A 66 7.20 -6.89 -4.92
N PHE A 67 6.85 -6.12 -5.94
CA PHE A 67 6.33 -4.76 -5.83
C PHE A 67 4.84 -4.73 -6.14
N LEU A 68 4.04 -4.16 -5.25
CA LEU A 68 2.62 -3.91 -5.50
C LEU A 68 2.47 -2.48 -6.02
N LEU A 69 1.88 -2.32 -7.21
CA LEU A 69 1.58 -1.00 -7.73
C LEU A 69 0.38 -0.44 -6.96
N LEU A 70 0.58 0.69 -6.28
CA LEU A 70 -0.43 1.32 -5.44
C LEU A 70 -0.92 2.63 -6.05
N ASP A 71 -2.23 2.83 -5.95
CA ASP A 71 -2.89 4.11 -6.14
C ASP A 71 -3.22 4.69 -4.76
N ILE A 72 -2.47 5.71 -4.33
CA ILE A 72 -2.69 6.39 -3.06
C ILE A 72 -3.79 7.43 -3.25
N GLN A 73 -4.84 7.37 -2.42
CA GLN A 73 -6.03 8.20 -2.60
C GLN A 73 -6.18 9.25 -1.51
N ASP A 74 -6.29 8.81 -0.26
CA ASP A 74 -6.68 9.68 0.84
C ASP A 74 -5.65 9.62 1.96
N LEU A 75 -5.05 10.77 2.28
CA LEU A 75 -4.10 10.92 3.38
C LEU A 75 -4.87 11.34 4.64
N ASP A 76 -4.84 10.47 5.64
CA ASP A 76 -5.38 10.72 6.96
C ASP A 76 -4.49 11.67 7.77
N ARG A 77 -5.09 12.42 8.70
CA ARG A 77 -4.39 13.37 9.58
C ARG A 77 -3.36 12.69 10.48
N ASP A 78 -3.56 11.40 10.76
CA ASP A 78 -2.62 10.58 11.51
C ASP A 78 -1.39 10.14 10.67
N GLY A 79 -1.36 10.50 9.38
CA GLY A 79 -0.26 10.20 8.47
C GLY A 79 -0.26 8.76 7.95
N GLY A 80 -1.44 8.14 7.93
CA GLY A 80 -1.71 6.97 7.10
C GLY A 80 -2.39 7.39 5.80
N ALA A 81 -2.36 6.55 4.78
CA ALA A 81 -3.13 6.77 3.57
C ALA A 81 -3.87 5.52 3.12
N LEU A 82 -5.07 5.71 2.58
CA LEU A 82 -5.81 4.68 1.86
C LEU A 82 -5.24 4.52 0.47
N PHE A 83 -5.17 3.27 0.02
CA PHE A 83 -4.68 2.93 -1.30
C PHE A 83 -5.48 1.81 -1.94
N THR A 84 -5.38 1.71 -3.26
CA THR A 84 -5.87 0.56 -4.03
C THR A 84 -4.70 -0.08 -4.77
N VAL A 85 -4.57 -1.41 -4.71
CA VAL A 85 -3.56 -2.14 -5.49
C VAL A 85 -4.05 -2.22 -6.94
N LEU A 86 -3.34 -1.56 -7.85
CA LEU A 86 -3.65 -1.53 -9.27
C LEU A 86 -3.21 -2.83 -9.96
N GLN A 87 -1.99 -3.29 -9.66
CA GLN A 87 -1.43 -4.53 -10.20
C GLN A 87 -0.75 -5.33 -9.09
N PRO A 88 -1.05 -6.63 -8.95
CA PRO A 88 -0.26 -7.51 -8.10
C PRO A 88 1.15 -7.62 -8.67
N ALA A 89 2.13 -7.89 -7.79
CA ALA A 89 3.51 -8.09 -8.18
C ALA A 89 3.58 -9.14 -9.29
N THR A 90 4.02 -8.73 -10.47
CA THR A 90 4.28 -9.64 -11.58
C THR A 90 5.49 -10.49 -11.19
N VAL A 91 5.26 -11.75 -10.86
CA VAL A 91 6.30 -12.79 -10.72
C VAL A 91 6.85 -13.12 -12.10
#